data_AF-A0A813I145-F1
#
_entry.id   AF-A0A813I145-F1
#
_cell.length_a   1.000
_cell.length_b   1.000
_cell.length_c   1.000
_cell.angle_alpha   90.00
_cell.angle_beta   90.00
_cell.angle_gamma   90.00
#
_symmetry.space_group_name_H-M   'P 1'
#
loop_
_entity.id
_entity.type
_entity.pdbx_description
1 polymer ?
#
loop_
_entity_poly.entity_id
_entity_poly.type
_entity_poly.pdbx_seq_one_letter_code
_entity_poly.pdbx_strand_id
1 'polypeptide(L)'
;DKGICARACSQVQECTHWSFGEQDGVTKCFLRKSDGGREEADGFSAAPKACAPPAIPDAWLAMSVAETEAMKACDAGKSEQCPDMARAMTTWRYAIAALKRASDGVLDAGTFQYVTQVESDTNAFVAQMSEENFPVVTNNNRQVFNALRGWMDGQPKAEVDAADQSLPMPLRGSLCGATSCYE
;
A
#
# COMPACT_ATOMS: atom_id res chain seq x y z
N ASP A 1 -3.78 13.85 -5.26
CA ASP A 1 -3.26 14.75 -4.21
C ASP A 1 -1.75 14.97 -4.39
N LYS A 2 -1.24 16.18 -4.08
CA LYS A 2 0.18 16.53 -4.25
C LYS A 2 1.09 15.82 -3.23
N GLY A 3 0.63 15.59 -2.01
CA GLY A 3 1.36 14.87 -0.97
C GLY A 3 1.57 13.40 -1.34
N ILE A 4 0.55 12.76 -1.91
CA ILE A 4 0.66 11.39 -2.45
C ILE A 4 1.72 11.35 -3.56
N CYS A 5 1.72 12.33 -4.47
CA CYS A 5 2.74 12.44 -5.52
C CYS A 5 4.16 12.60 -4.97
N ALA A 6 4.33 13.49 -3.99
CA ALA A 6 5.60 13.70 -3.30
C ALA A 6 6.09 12.40 -2.64
N ARG A 7 5.23 11.71 -1.89
CA ARG A 7 5.57 10.43 -1.24
C ARG A 7 5.93 9.34 -2.24
N ALA A 8 5.25 9.28 -3.39
CA ALA A 8 5.62 8.36 -4.47
C ALA A 8 7.07 8.61 -4.96
N CYS A 9 7.49 9.87 -5.08
CA CYS A 9 8.90 10.19 -5.37
C CYS A 9 9.86 9.68 -4.29
N SER A 10 9.48 9.75 -3.03
CA SER A 10 10.31 9.21 -1.94
C SER A 10 10.52 7.70 -2.07
N GLN A 11 9.51 6.97 -2.52
CA GLN A 11 9.55 5.51 -2.70
C GLN A 11 10.32 5.06 -3.95
N VAL A 12 10.39 5.89 -5.00
CA VAL A 12 11.13 5.55 -6.22
C VAL A 12 12.58 5.99 -6.07
N GLN A 13 13.51 5.02 -6.14
CA GLN A 13 14.95 5.28 -5.97
C GLN A 13 15.49 6.30 -6.97
N GLU A 14 15.07 6.20 -8.23
CA GLU A 14 15.54 7.07 -9.32
C GLU A 14 14.89 8.47 -9.31
N CYS A 15 13.87 8.69 -8.47
CA CYS A 15 13.21 9.99 -8.40
C CYS A 15 14.08 10.97 -7.61
N THR A 16 14.24 12.17 -8.17
CA THR A 16 14.98 13.29 -7.57
C THR A 16 14.07 14.51 -7.40
N HIS A 17 13.05 14.65 -8.25
CA HIS A 17 12.09 15.75 -8.25
C HIS A 17 10.71 15.22 -8.61
N TRP A 18 9.67 15.86 -8.10
CA TRP A 18 8.29 15.57 -8.46
C TRP A 18 7.57 16.84 -8.88
N SER A 19 6.60 16.68 -9.77
CA SER A 19 5.63 17.74 -10.04
C SER A 19 4.21 17.17 -10.11
N PHE A 20 3.25 18.00 -9.73
CA PHE A 20 1.84 17.68 -9.64
C PHE A 20 1.02 18.86 -10.16
N GLY A 21 0.13 18.59 -11.10
CA GLY A 21 -0.69 19.61 -11.75
C GLY A 21 -1.61 19.02 -12.79
N GLU A 22 -2.44 19.86 -13.41
CA GLU A 22 -3.35 19.45 -14.47
C GLU A 22 -2.68 19.55 -15.84
N GLN A 23 -2.75 18.47 -16.62
CA GLN A 23 -2.32 18.43 -18.01
C GLN A 23 -3.38 17.73 -18.84
N ASP A 24 -3.86 18.39 -19.90
CA ASP A 24 -4.91 17.89 -20.80
C ASP A 24 -6.22 17.54 -20.06
N GLY A 25 -6.61 18.34 -19.08
CA GLY A 25 -7.81 18.11 -18.26
C GLY A 25 -7.68 16.99 -17.24
N VAL A 26 -6.47 16.43 -17.05
CA VAL A 26 -6.21 15.34 -16.11
C VAL A 26 -5.13 15.76 -15.12
N THR A 27 -5.40 15.58 -13.83
CA THR A 27 -4.38 15.77 -12.79
C THR A 27 -3.35 14.66 -12.86
N LYS A 28 -2.08 15.01 -13.08
CA LYS A 28 -0.96 14.06 -13.23
C LYS A 28 0.10 14.29 -12.16
N CYS A 29 0.77 13.20 -11.80
CA CYS A 29 1.99 13.20 -10.99
C CYS A 29 3.16 12.81 -11.89
N PHE A 30 4.21 13.62 -11.91
CA PHE A 30 5.43 13.37 -12.69
C PHE A 30 6.60 13.15 -11.74
N LEU A 31 7.23 11.98 -11.84
CA LEU A 31 8.45 11.65 -11.12
C LEU A 31 9.64 11.83 -12.07
N ARG A 32 10.66 12.59 -11.67
CA ARG A 32 11.77 13.01 -12.53
C ARG A 32 13.11 12.59 -11.95
N LYS A 33 14.05 12.23 -12.83
CA LYS A 33 15.44 11.87 -12.47
C LYS A 33 16.40 13.08 -12.40
N SER A 34 15.95 14.28 -12.78
CA SER A 34 16.70 15.54 -12.64
C SER A 34 15.76 16.75 -12.62
N ASP A 35 16.28 17.93 -12.26
CA ASP A 35 15.58 19.24 -12.36
C ASP A 35 15.79 19.91 -13.75
N GLY A 36 16.45 19.23 -14.68
CA GLY A 36 16.75 19.78 -16.00
C GLY A 36 15.47 20.01 -16.81
N GLY A 37 15.40 21.16 -17.49
CA GLY A 37 14.25 21.53 -18.32
C GLY A 37 13.00 21.93 -17.53
N ARG A 38 13.18 22.38 -16.28
CA ARG A 38 12.08 22.94 -15.48
C ARG A 38 11.61 24.26 -16.08
N GLU A 39 10.30 24.36 -16.27
CA GLU A 39 9.62 25.56 -16.74
C GLU A 39 8.52 25.95 -15.74
N GLU A 40 8.16 27.22 -15.73
CA GLU A 40 6.99 27.69 -14.98
C GLU A 40 5.71 27.29 -15.73
N ALA A 41 4.76 26.72 -15.01
CA ALA A 41 3.46 26.34 -15.55
C ALA A 41 2.38 26.62 -14.49
N ASP A 42 1.36 27.38 -14.88
CA ASP A 42 0.26 27.72 -13.99
C ASP A 42 -0.46 26.46 -13.50
N GLY A 43 -0.79 26.42 -12.21
CA GLY A 43 -1.47 25.28 -11.58
C GLY A 43 -0.57 24.08 -11.27
N PHE A 44 0.73 24.14 -11.56
CA PHE A 44 1.68 23.09 -11.17
C PHE A 44 2.38 23.40 -9.85
N SER A 45 2.52 22.38 -9.01
CA SER A 45 3.44 22.35 -7.88
C SER A 45 4.60 21.43 -8.21
N ALA A 46 5.82 21.83 -7.88
CA ALA A 46 7.01 20.99 -8.05
C ALA A 46 7.97 21.19 -6.90
N ALA A 47 8.68 20.14 -6.52
CA ALA A 47 9.70 20.21 -5.48
C ALA A 47 10.76 19.09 -5.65
N PRO A 48 11.97 19.26 -5.08
CA PRO A 48 12.92 18.17 -4.96
C PRO A 48 12.39 17.09 -4.01
N LYS A 49 12.90 15.86 -4.15
CA LYS A 49 12.60 14.72 -3.27
C LYS A 49 12.87 15.01 -1.80
N ALA A 50 13.85 15.86 -1.50
CA ALA A 50 14.15 16.30 -0.13
C ALA A 50 12.98 17.03 0.57
N CYS A 51 12.03 17.58 -0.20
CA CYS A 51 10.83 18.21 0.33
C CYS A 51 9.63 17.25 0.42
N ALA A 52 9.79 15.98 0.05
CA ALA A 52 8.73 14.98 0.14
C ALA A 52 8.72 14.31 1.52
N PRO A 53 7.55 13.81 1.96
CA PRO A 53 7.49 12.94 3.14
C PRO A 53 8.42 11.73 2.98
N PRO A 54 9.00 11.20 4.07
CA PRO A 54 9.93 10.07 3.99
C PRO A 54 9.28 8.83 3.38
N ALA A 55 10.10 7.99 2.76
CA ALA A 55 9.68 6.68 2.29
C ALA A 55 9.21 5.81 3.47
N ILE A 56 8.16 5.03 3.24
CA ILE A 56 7.64 4.05 4.18
C ILE A 56 8.27 2.70 3.83
N PRO A 57 8.99 2.03 4.75
CA PRO A 57 9.53 0.70 4.52
C PRO A 57 8.41 -0.31 4.21
N ASP A 58 8.59 -1.11 3.16
CA ASP A 58 7.53 -2.00 2.66
C ASP A 58 7.12 -3.10 3.65
N ALA A 59 8.06 -3.68 4.41
CA ALA A 59 7.74 -4.69 5.43
C ALA A 59 6.91 -4.10 6.58
N TRP A 60 7.29 -2.91 7.03
CA TRP A 60 6.53 -2.18 8.03
C TRP A 60 5.14 -1.82 7.51
N LEU A 61 5.04 -1.31 6.28
CA LEU A 61 3.77 -0.99 5.63
C LEU A 61 2.84 -2.20 5.57
N ALA A 62 3.35 -3.34 5.10
CA ALA A 62 2.59 -4.58 5.02
C ALA A 62 1.99 -4.96 6.38
N MET A 63 2.84 -5.02 7.41
CA MET A 63 2.41 -5.39 8.75
C MET A 63 1.43 -4.37 9.34
N SER A 64 1.75 -3.08 9.28
CA SER A 64 0.91 -2.02 9.84
C SER A 64 -0.48 -1.99 9.21
N VAL A 65 -0.60 -2.25 7.90
CA VAL A 65 -1.90 -2.35 7.21
C VAL A 65 -2.68 -3.58 7.69
N ALA A 66 -2.03 -4.75 7.71
CA ALA A 66 -2.67 -6.01 8.08
C ALA A 66 -3.11 -6.02 9.55
N GLU A 67 -2.44 -5.26 10.42
CA GLU A 67 -2.68 -5.24 11.86
C GLU A 67 -3.65 -4.15 12.33
N THR A 68 -4.18 -3.32 11.43
CA THR A 68 -5.22 -2.34 11.80
C THR A 68 -6.46 -3.03 12.35
N GLU A 69 -7.14 -2.38 13.29
CA GLU A 69 -8.39 -2.90 13.88
C GLU A 69 -9.47 -3.10 12.81
N ALA A 70 -9.56 -2.18 11.84
CA ALA A 70 -10.47 -2.29 10.71
C ALA A 70 -10.21 -3.56 9.87
N MET A 71 -8.95 -3.95 9.73
CA MET A 71 -8.58 -5.16 9.00
C MET A 71 -8.85 -6.43 9.82
N LYS A 72 -8.50 -6.43 11.10
CA LYS A 72 -8.75 -7.56 12.02
C LYS A 72 -10.24 -7.86 12.17
N ALA A 73 -11.09 -6.84 12.12
CA ALA A 73 -12.55 -6.99 12.14
C ALA A 73 -13.08 -7.88 10.99
N CYS A 74 -12.33 -8.02 9.90
CA CYS A 74 -12.68 -8.82 8.73
C CYS A 74 -12.15 -10.26 8.76
N ASP A 75 -11.32 -10.64 9.73
CA ASP A 75 -10.68 -11.96 9.75
C ASP A 75 -11.70 -13.11 9.84
N ALA A 76 -12.83 -12.89 10.54
CA ALA A 76 -13.90 -13.87 10.70
C ALA A 76 -14.93 -13.88 9.55
N GLY A 77 -14.74 -13.05 8.52
CA GLY A 77 -15.66 -12.92 7.40
C GLY A 77 -16.52 -11.66 7.45
N LYS A 78 -17.57 -11.64 6.61
CA LYS A 78 -18.51 -10.52 6.54
C LYS A 78 -19.33 -10.45 7.82
N SER A 79 -19.41 -9.27 8.41
CA SER A 79 -20.11 -9.02 9.67
C SER A 79 -20.55 -7.57 9.76
N GLU A 80 -21.19 -7.17 10.86
CA GLU A 80 -21.45 -5.75 11.13
C GLU A 80 -20.14 -4.94 11.28
N GLN A 81 -19.07 -5.59 11.77
CA GLN A 81 -17.75 -4.98 11.95
C GLN A 81 -16.91 -5.00 10.66
N CYS A 82 -17.24 -5.89 9.72
CA CYS A 82 -16.67 -5.93 8.37
C CYS A 82 -17.78 -5.99 7.29
N PRO A 83 -18.47 -4.86 7.04
CA PRO A 83 -19.61 -4.85 6.13
C PRO A 83 -19.19 -4.90 4.65
N ASP A 84 -17.95 -4.47 4.33
CA ASP A 84 -17.47 -4.29 2.97
C ASP A 84 -16.28 -5.21 2.65
N MET A 85 -16.58 -6.39 2.11
CA MET A 85 -15.58 -7.37 1.69
C MET A 85 -14.68 -6.85 0.57
N ALA A 86 -15.20 -6.00 -0.32
CA ALA A 86 -14.45 -5.49 -1.46
C ALA A 86 -13.32 -4.57 -0.98
N ARG A 87 -13.64 -3.66 -0.06
CA ARG A 87 -12.64 -2.80 0.60
C ARG A 87 -11.62 -3.60 1.39
N ALA A 88 -12.07 -4.62 2.15
CA ALA A 88 -11.17 -5.51 2.87
C ALA A 88 -10.19 -6.23 1.94
N MET A 89 -10.67 -6.72 0.79
CA MET A 89 -9.81 -7.35 -0.21
C MET A 89 -8.85 -6.38 -0.89
N THR A 90 -9.29 -5.15 -1.18
CA THR A 90 -8.38 -4.10 -1.66
C THR A 90 -7.28 -3.81 -0.64
N THR A 91 -7.62 -3.81 0.66
CA THR A 91 -6.63 -3.67 1.75
C THR A 91 -5.67 -4.86 1.83
N TRP A 92 -6.15 -6.09 1.71
CA TRP A 92 -5.28 -7.27 1.66
C TRP A 92 -4.33 -7.23 0.47
N ARG A 93 -4.82 -6.91 -0.74
CA ARG A 93 -3.99 -6.77 -1.94
C ARG A 93 -2.89 -5.75 -1.74
N TYR A 94 -3.21 -4.62 -1.10
CA TYR A 94 -2.24 -3.58 -0.78
C TYR A 94 -1.16 -4.05 0.21
N ALA A 95 -1.56 -4.71 1.30
CA ALA A 95 -0.63 -5.27 2.26
C ALA A 95 0.29 -6.36 1.65
N ILE A 96 -0.30 -7.29 0.88
CA ILE A 96 0.44 -8.38 0.22
C ILE A 96 1.43 -7.83 -0.82
N ALA A 97 1.03 -6.82 -1.60
CA ALA A 97 1.93 -6.19 -2.56
C ALA A 97 3.12 -5.52 -1.87
N ALA A 98 2.92 -4.90 -0.70
CA ALA A 98 4.01 -4.37 0.11
C ALA A 98 4.91 -5.50 0.66
N LEU A 99 4.32 -6.57 1.19
CA LEU A 99 5.07 -7.73 1.67
C LEU A 99 5.93 -8.35 0.57
N LYS A 100 5.37 -8.51 -0.64
CA LYS A 100 6.09 -9.05 -1.79
C LYS A 100 7.29 -8.19 -2.17
N ARG A 101 7.14 -6.86 -2.26
CA ARG A 101 8.28 -5.96 -2.53
C ARG A 101 9.35 -6.03 -1.44
N ALA A 102 8.94 -6.14 -0.18
CA ALA A 102 9.88 -6.22 0.93
C ALA A 102 10.66 -7.55 0.99
N SER A 103 10.08 -8.62 0.45
CA SER A 103 10.63 -9.98 0.55
C SER A 103 11.34 -10.45 -0.72
N ASP A 104 11.18 -9.76 -1.85
CA ASP A 104 11.78 -10.11 -3.12
C ASP A 104 13.31 -10.11 -3.04
N GLY A 105 13.92 -11.25 -3.37
CA GLY A 105 15.37 -11.48 -3.24
C GLY A 105 15.90 -11.53 -1.81
N VAL A 106 15.05 -11.44 -0.78
CA VAL A 106 15.43 -11.45 0.64
C VAL A 106 15.07 -12.77 1.34
N LEU A 107 13.87 -13.29 1.09
CA LEU A 107 13.44 -14.58 1.65
C LEU A 107 13.93 -15.75 0.80
N ASP A 108 14.03 -16.95 1.39
CA ASP A 108 14.28 -18.16 0.61
C ASP A 108 13.11 -18.44 -0.35
N ALA A 109 13.40 -19.13 -1.45
CA ALA A 109 12.42 -19.36 -2.51
C ALA A 109 11.16 -20.11 -2.04
N GLY A 110 11.28 -21.04 -1.09
CA GLY A 110 10.14 -21.77 -0.55
C GLY A 110 9.21 -20.86 0.25
N THR A 111 9.80 -20.01 1.10
CA THR A 111 9.04 -19.02 1.87
C THR A 111 8.38 -17.97 0.97
N PHE A 112 9.12 -17.45 -0.01
CA PHE A 112 8.62 -16.46 -0.96
C PHE A 112 7.48 -16.99 -1.84
N GLN A 113 7.46 -18.31 -2.11
CA GLN A 113 6.36 -18.94 -2.83
C GLN A 113 5.02 -18.76 -2.09
N TYR A 114 4.99 -18.82 -0.75
CA TYR A 114 3.76 -18.58 0.00
C TYR A 114 3.23 -17.16 -0.16
N VAL A 115 4.13 -16.16 -0.23
CA VAL A 115 3.75 -14.75 -0.47
C VAL A 115 3.12 -14.60 -1.85
N THR A 116 3.72 -15.23 -2.87
CA THR A 116 3.20 -15.22 -4.24
C THR A 116 1.85 -15.97 -4.34
N GLN A 117 1.70 -17.08 -3.60
CA GLN A 117 0.47 -17.86 -3.58
C GLN A 117 -0.70 -17.05 -3.02
N VAL A 118 -0.53 -16.41 -1.86
CA VAL A 118 -1.63 -15.60 -1.26
C VAL A 118 -1.98 -14.37 -2.09
N GLU A 119 -1.01 -13.79 -2.81
CA GLU A 119 -1.28 -12.73 -3.79
C GLU A 119 -2.18 -13.25 -4.91
N SER A 120 -1.83 -14.40 -5.50
CA SER A 120 -2.60 -15.04 -6.57
C SER A 120 -4.01 -15.38 -6.11
N ASP A 121 -4.15 -16.03 -4.95
CA ASP A 121 -5.44 -16.46 -4.41
C ASP A 121 -6.34 -15.26 -4.07
N THR A 122 -5.77 -14.20 -3.49
CA THR A 122 -6.51 -12.96 -3.21
C THR A 122 -6.99 -12.30 -4.50
N ASN A 123 -6.14 -12.24 -5.54
CA ASN A 123 -6.54 -11.67 -6.83
C ASN A 123 -7.64 -12.51 -7.51
N ALA A 124 -7.54 -13.84 -7.46
CA ALA A 124 -8.55 -14.74 -7.99
C ALA A 124 -9.89 -14.59 -7.25
N PHE A 125 -9.85 -14.48 -5.92
CA PHE A 125 -11.04 -14.23 -5.12
C PHE A 125 -11.71 -12.89 -5.47
N VAL A 126 -10.95 -11.82 -5.64
CA VAL A 126 -11.52 -10.52 -6.05
C VAL A 126 -12.25 -10.60 -7.38
N ALA A 127 -11.79 -11.41 -8.32
CA ALA A 127 -12.47 -11.62 -9.59
C ALA A 127 -13.78 -12.43 -9.47
N GLN A 128 -13.93 -13.24 -8.42
CA GLN A 128 -15.07 -14.13 -8.20
C GLN A 128 -15.50 -14.12 -6.73
N MET A 129 -15.79 -12.92 -6.21
CA MET A 129 -15.99 -12.71 -4.79
C MET A 129 -17.26 -13.42 -4.27
N SER A 130 -17.12 -14.19 -3.20
CA SER A 130 -18.25 -14.82 -2.51
C SER A 130 -18.10 -14.71 -0.99
N GLU A 131 -19.23 -14.57 -0.29
CA GLU A 131 -19.25 -14.51 1.19
C GLU A 131 -18.75 -15.82 1.83
N GLU A 132 -19.01 -16.96 1.20
CA GLU A 132 -18.58 -18.29 1.67
C GLU A 132 -17.05 -18.44 1.67
N ASN A 133 -16.37 -17.95 0.63
CA ASN A 133 -14.92 -18.09 0.49
C ASN A 133 -14.15 -16.95 1.15
N PHE A 134 -14.80 -15.84 1.51
CA PHE A 134 -14.14 -14.68 2.10
C PHE A 134 -13.34 -15.03 3.36
N PRO A 135 -13.89 -15.75 4.37
CA PRO A 135 -13.13 -16.13 5.56
C PRO A 135 -11.93 -17.04 5.26
N VAL A 136 -12.01 -17.86 4.21
CA VAL A 136 -10.92 -18.78 3.83
C VAL A 136 -9.73 -17.96 3.31
N VAL A 137 -10.00 -17.03 2.41
CA VAL A 137 -8.96 -16.18 1.81
C VAL A 137 -8.34 -15.25 2.84
N THR A 138 -9.14 -14.61 3.71
CA THR A 138 -8.62 -13.77 4.80
C THR A 138 -7.74 -14.56 5.77
N ASN A 139 -8.14 -15.78 6.13
CA ASN A 139 -7.35 -16.65 7.01
C ASN A 139 -6.04 -17.12 6.37
N ASN A 140 -6.03 -17.44 5.07
CA ASN A 140 -4.80 -17.79 4.36
C ASN A 140 -3.82 -16.62 4.34
N ASN A 141 -4.30 -15.41 4.05
CA ASN A 141 -3.49 -14.20 4.09
C ASN A 141 -2.92 -13.98 5.50
N ARG A 142 -3.76 -14.06 6.53
CA ARG A 142 -3.35 -13.89 7.93
C ARG A 142 -2.30 -14.92 8.37
N GLN A 143 -2.41 -16.18 7.94
CA GLN A 143 -1.44 -17.22 8.25
C GLN A 143 -0.05 -16.87 7.73
N VAL A 144 0.07 -16.43 6.47
CA VAL A 144 1.37 -16.02 5.90
C VAL A 144 1.94 -14.81 6.64
N PHE A 145 1.11 -13.80 6.95
CA PHE A 145 1.55 -12.63 7.70
C PHE A 145 2.02 -12.98 9.12
N ASN A 146 1.31 -13.89 9.80
CA ASN A 146 1.71 -14.35 11.13
C ASN A 146 3.00 -15.17 11.10
N ALA A 147 3.19 -16.03 10.09
CA ALA A 147 4.42 -16.78 9.91
C ALA A 147 5.63 -15.86 9.66
N LEU A 148 5.42 -14.75 8.94
CA LEU A 148 6.46 -13.78 8.61
C LEU A 148 6.60 -12.64 9.63
N ARG A 149 5.82 -12.64 10.72
CA ARG A 149 5.80 -11.57 11.73
C ARG A 149 7.18 -11.29 12.31
N GLY A 150 7.88 -12.34 12.77
CA GLY A 150 9.21 -12.18 13.36
C GLY A 150 10.23 -11.58 12.40
N TRP A 151 10.16 -11.91 11.11
CA TRP A 151 11.00 -11.30 10.09
C TRP A 151 10.63 -9.83 9.84
N MET A 152 9.34 -9.51 9.70
CA MET A 152 8.85 -8.13 9.50
C MET A 152 9.18 -7.23 10.69
N ASP A 153 9.08 -7.73 11.92
CA ASP A 153 9.39 -6.97 13.14
C ASP A 153 10.88 -6.57 13.24
N GLY A 154 11.76 -7.33 12.58
CA GLY A 154 13.19 -7.04 12.46
C GLY A 154 13.56 -6.07 11.32
N GLN A 155 12.60 -5.66 10.48
CA GLN A 155 12.84 -4.71 9.38
C GLN A 155 12.80 -3.25 9.85
N PRO A 156 13.34 -2.31 9.05
CA PRO A 156 13.21 -0.87 9.33
C PRO A 156 11.76 -0.46 9.54
N LYS A 157 11.53 0.37 10.57
CA LYS A 157 10.19 0.87 10.93
C LYS A 157 10.06 2.34 10.52
N ALA A 158 8.81 2.78 10.34
CA ALA A 158 8.50 4.19 10.16
C ALA A 158 7.63 4.68 11.32
N GLU A 159 7.85 5.93 11.71
CA GLU A 159 6.90 6.70 12.50
C GLU A 159 6.11 7.58 11.54
N VAL A 160 4.79 7.46 11.57
CA VAL A 160 3.90 8.22 10.70
C VAL A 160 2.79 8.87 11.52
N ASP A 161 2.38 10.06 11.11
CA ASP A 161 1.22 10.75 11.68
C ASP A 161 -0.05 10.32 10.92
N ALA A 162 -1.02 9.75 11.62
CA ALA A 162 -2.30 9.34 11.03
C ALA A 162 -3.08 10.51 10.40
N ALA A 163 -2.77 11.77 10.75
CA ALA A 163 -3.34 12.96 10.12
C ALA A 163 -2.72 13.29 8.74
N ASP A 164 -1.58 12.68 8.38
CA ASP A 164 -0.92 12.88 7.10
C ASP A 164 -1.74 12.29 5.94
N GLN A 165 -2.34 13.18 5.14
CA GLN A 165 -3.19 12.81 4.00
C GLN A 165 -2.45 12.14 2.85
N SER A 166 -1.12 12.18 2.84
CA SER A 166 -0.31 11.43 1.86
C SER A 166 -0.21 9.94 2.18
N LEU A 167 -0.64 9.51 3.38
CA LEU A 167 -0.65 8.11 3.78
C LEU A 167 -1.84 7.36 3.19
N PRO A 168 -1.66 6.06 2.90
CA PRO A 168 -2.78 5.20 2.54
C PRO A 168 -3.79 5.09 3.71
N MET A 169 -5.07 4.96 3.39
CA MET A 169 -6.21 4.89 4.32
C MET A 169 -6.02 3.93 5.50
N PRO A 170 -5.42 2.73 5.35
CA PRO A 170 -5.15 1.85 6.50
C PRO A 170 -4.21 2.45 7.54
N LEU A 171 -3.19 3.20 7.11
CA LEU A 171 -2.33 3.91 8.06
C LEU A 171 -3.02 5.13 8.71
N ARG A 172 -4.18 5.52 8.18
CA ARG A 172 -5.10 6.52 8.77
C ARG A 172 -6.26 5.87 9.55
N GLY A 173 -6.24 4.55 9.75
CA GLY A 173 -7.19 3.82 10.61
C GLY A 173 -8.44 3.28 9.93
N SER A 174 -8.48 3.18 8.60
CA SER A 174 -9.64 2.69 7.85
C SER A 174 -9.27 1.69 6.76
N LEU A 175 -10.22 0.87 6.31
CA LEU A 175 -9.99 0.06 5.10
C LEU A 175 -9.69 0.96 3.90
N CYS A 176 -9.11 0.37 2.86
CA CYS A 176 -8.90 1.05 1.59
C CYS A 176 -10.25 1.43 0.95
N GLY A 177 -10.19 2.33 -0.02
CA GLY A 177 -11.29 2.61 -0.92
C GLY A 177 -11.63 1.42 -1.81
N ALA A 178 -12.64 1.60 -2.66
CA ALA A 178 -13.09 0.51 -3.53
C ALA A 178 -12.02 0.10 -4.55
N THR A 179 -11.22 1.07 -5.01
CA THR A 179 -10.24 0.87 -6.08
C THR A 179 -8.81 1.20 -5.67
N SER A 180 -8.63 2.04 -4.64
CA SER A 180 -7.33 2.48 -4.18
C SER A 180 -7.31 2.71 -2.66
N CYS A 181 -6.12 2.57 -2.07
CA CYS A 181 -5.89 2.91 -0.66
C CYS A 181 -5.59 4.41 -0.46
N TYR A 182 -5.66 5.22 -1.50
CA TYR A 182 -5.32 6.65 -1.47
C TYR A 182 -6.52 7.56 -1.84
N GLU A 183 -7.73 7.00 -1.79
CA GLU A 183 -8.99 7.75 -1.95
C GLU A 183 -9.24 8.71 -0.77
#